data_AF-A0A7Y3DAM5-F1
#
_entry.id   AF-A0A7Y3DAM5-F1
#
_cell.length_a   1.000
_cell.length_b   1.000
_cell.length_c   1.000
_cell.angle_alpha   90.00
_cell.angle_beta   90.00
_cell.angle_gamma   90.00
#
_symmetry.space_group_name_H-M   'P 1'
#
loop_
_entity.id
_entity.type
_entity.pdbx_description
1 polymer ?
#
loop_
_entity_poly.entity_id
_entity_poly.type
_entity_poly.pdbx_seq_one_letter_code
_entity_poly.pdbx_strand_id
1 'polypeptide(L)'
;FWPFQEWLIHVYILHYKPVRFAGRTWDFPVPRKHRAHHADPWRLDLLFIPPHVFVYGLPLHLLFWFGLMPTPAIACSGLLAYFVLALHYEWVHYLAHIHYQPDVAHYQRLVKSHRRHHFKNEHYWYGVTMLSGDRVLGTQPEADAVPTSDTARSLLGGEPRPA
;
A
#
# COMPACT_ATOMS: atom_id res chain seq x y z
N PHE A 1 10.44 -11.99 0.17
CA PHE A 1 9.71 -11.39 -0.96
C PHE A 1 8.82 -10.22 -0.53
N TRP A 2 8.19 -10.28 0.65
CA TRP A 2 7.25 -9.26 1.15
C TRP A 2 7.61 -7.78 0.90
N PRO A 3 8.79 -7.25 1.28
CA PRO A 3 9.08 -5.81 1.08
C PRO A 3 9.02 -5.38 -0.39
N PHE A 4 9.37 -6.29 -1.31
CA PHE A 4 9.28 -6.03 -2.75
C PHE A 4 7.86 -6.20 -3.28
N GLN A 5 7.11 -7.20 -2.79
CA GLN A 5 5.70 -7.36 -3.14
C GLN A 5 4.88 -6.15 -2.69
N GLU A 6 5.05 -5.72 -1.44
CA GLU A 6 4.39 -4.57 -0.86
C GLU A 6 4.65 -3.32 -1.71
N TRP A 7 5.92 -3.06 -2.05
CA TRP A 7 6.30 -1.96 -2.91
C TRP A 7 5.69 -2.07 -4.32
N LEU A 8 5.75 -3.24 -4.96
CA LEU A 8 5.19 -3.46 -6.30
C LEU A 8 3.68 -3.23 -6.34
N ILE A 9 2.96 -3.74 -5.34
CA ILE A 9 1.52 -3.54 -5.20
C ILE A 9 1.24 -2.05 -5.00
N HIS A 10 1.95 -1.39 -4.09
CA HIS A 10 1.71 0.02 -3.80
C HIS A 10 1.94 0.89 -5.04
N VAL A 11 3.05 0.70 -5.75
CA VAL A 11 3.41 1.49 -6.94
C VAL A 11 2.53 1.15 -8.15
N TYR A 12 2.42 -0.14 -8.50
CA TYR A 12 1.83 -0.54 -9.79
C TYR A 12 0.37 -0.96 -9.72
N ILE A 13 -0.19 -1.18 -8.53
CA ILE A 13 -1.61 -1.52 -8.37
C ILE A 13 -2.35 -0.38 -7.69
N LEU A 14 -1.87 0.12 -6.55
CA LEU A 14 -2.58 1.14 -5.78
C LEU A 14 -2.43 2.55 -6.39
N HIS A 15 -1.25 2.91 -6.88
CA HIS A 15 -0.99 4.18 -7.59
C HIS A 15 -1.29 4.12 -9.09
N TYR A 16 -1.91 3.05 -9.59
CA TYR A 16 -2.20 2.90 -11.02
C TYR A 16 -3.17 3.98 -11.52
N LYS A 17 -2.81 4.67 -12.62
CA LYS A 17 -3.61 5.75 -13.20
C LYS A 17 -4.71 5.19 -14.14
N PRO A 18 -5.87 5.85 -14.25
CA PRO A 18 -6.87 5.49 -15.24
C PRO A 18 -6.29 5.51 -16.66
N VAL A 19 -6.65 4.53 -17.48
CA VAL A 19 -6.16 4.40 -18.86
C VAL A 19 -7.30 4.56 -19.86
N ARG A 20 -7.06 5.24 -20.98
CA ARG A 20 -8.03 5.34 -22.08
C ARG A 20 -7.74 4.25 -23.10
N PHE A 21 -8.72 3.37 -23.31
CA PHE A 21 -8.63 2.29 -24.30
C PHE A 21 -9.98 2.09 -24.97
N ALA A 22 -9.97 1.99 -26.30
CA ALA A 22 -11.16 1.83 -27.14
C ALA A 22 -12.27 2.87 -26.86
N GLY A 23 -11.90 4.15 -26.72
CA GLY A 23 -12.84 5.24 -26.46
C GLY A 23 -13.40 5.32 -25.03
N ARG A 24 -13.07 4.35 -24.16
CA ARG A 24 -13.52 4.31 -22.76
C ARG A 24 -12.36 4.54 -21.80
N THR A 25 -12.62 5.23 -20.69
CA THR A 25 -11.69 5.31 -19.56
C THR A 25 -11.91 4.11 -18.65
N TRP A 26 -10.84 3.36 -18.43
CA TRP A 26 -10.79 2.24 -17.50
C TRP A 26 -10.16 2.72 -16.21
N ASP A 27 -10.98 2.77 -15.16
CA ASP A 27 -10.54 3.09 -13.82
C ASP A 27 -10.84 1.93 -12.86
N PHE A 28 -9.79 1.25 -12.42
CA PHE A 28 -9.90 0.04 -11.62
C PHE A 28 -10.32 0.35 -10.17
N PRO A 29 -11.15 -0.49 -9.53
CA PRO A 29 -11.68 -0.22 -8.19
C PRO A 29 -10.62 -0.03 -7.11
N VAL A 30 -9.55 -0.82 -7.12
CA VAL A 30 -8.48 -0.79 -6.12
C VAL A 30 -7.71 0.54 -6.14
N PRO A 31 -7.09 0.97 -7.27
CA PRO A 31 -6.42 2.26 -7.32
C PRO A 31 -7.37 3.44 -7.11
N ARG A 32 -8.64 3.32 -7.53
CA ARG A 32 -9.65 4.34 -7.24
C ARG A 32 -9.90 4.50 -5.74
N LYS A 33 -10.01 3.40 -5.00
CA LYS A 33 -10.14 3.44 -3.54
C LYS A 33 -8.88 4.03 -2.89
N HIS A 34 -7.70 3.65 -3.36
CA HIS A 34 -6.43 4.20 -2.84
C HIS A 34 -6.32 5.71 -3.06
N ARG A 35 -6.75 6.21 -4.22
CA ARG A 35 -6.84 7.65 -4.46
C ARG A 35 -7.83 8.35 -3.53
N ALA A 36 -9.00 7.77 -3.30
CA ALA A 36 -9.95 8.31 -2.32
C ALA A 36 -9.33 8.35 -0.92
N HIS A 37 -8.55 7.33 -0.55
CA HIS A 37 -7.80 7.29 0.69
C HIS A 37 -6.73 8.40 0.75
N HIS A 38 -5.99 8.67 -0.33
CA HIS A 38 -5.06 9.81 -0.37
C HIS A 38 -5.76 11.17 -0.22
N ALA A 39 -6.96 11.31 -0.79
CA ALA A 39 -7.75 12.54 -0.70
C ALA A 39 -8.29 12.77 0.72
N ASP A 40 -8.73 11.70 1.39
CA ASP A 40 -9.22 11.75 2.78
C ASP A 40 -8.56 10.65 3.64
N PRO A 41 -7.32 10.87 4.09
CA PRO A 41 -6.53 9.85 4.79
C PRO A 41 -7.12 9.44 6.14
N TRP A 42 -7.97 10.27 6.74
CA TRP A 42 -8.54 10.03 8.06
C TRP A 42 -9.85 9.21 8.02
N ARG A 43 -10.38 8.94 6.83
CA ARG A 43 -11.58 8.10 6.64
C ARG A 43 -11.25 6.61 6.75
N LEU A 44 -11.66 6.03 7.88
CA LEU A 44 -11.33 4.65 8.23
C LEU A 44 -11.93 3.60 7.28
N ASP A 45 -13.06 3.88 6.63
CA ASP A 45 -13.70 2.99 5.65
C ASP A 45 -12.86 2.79 4.38
N LEU A 46 -11.93 3.72 4.12
CA LEU A 46 -11.07 3.70 2.94
C LEU A 46 -9.73 2.99 3.15
N LEU A 47 -9.37 2.64 4.39
CA LEU A 47 -8.04 2.11 4.71
C LEU A 47 -7.85 0.67 4.22
N PHE A 48 -8.78 -0.21 4.61
CA PHE A 48 -8.56 -1.64 4.51
C PHE A 48 -8.63 -2.19 3.09
N ILE A 49 -7.94 -3.31 2.84
CA ILE A 49 -8.02 -4.08 1.61
C ILE A 49 -9.50 -4.39 1.32
N PRO A 50 -10.02 -3.99 0.14
CA PRO A 50 -11.40 -4.28 -0.23
C PRO A 50 -11.70 -5.78 -0.23
N PRO A 51 -12.83 -6.24 0.32
CA PRO A 51 -13.15 -7.67 0.36
C PRO A 51 -13.15 -8.38 -1.00
N HIS A 52 -13.52 -7.67 -2.07
CA HIS A 52 -13.50 -8.22 -3.43
C HIS A 52 -12.07 -8.58 -3.91
N VAL A 53 -11.02 -8.03 -3.29
CA VAL A 53 -9.63 -8.39 -3.59
C VAL A 53 -9.36 -9.86 -3.27
N PHE A 54 -9.98 -10.39 -2.21
CA PHE A 54 -9.76 -11.78 -1.80
C PHE A 54 -10.29 -12.80 -2.82
N VAL A 55 -11.26 -12.42 -3.65
CA VAL A 55 -11.81 -13.30 -4.72
C VAL A 55 -10.72 -13.75 -5.68
N TYR A 56 -9.74 -12.89 -5.98
CA TYR A 56 -8.61 -13.23 -6.86
C TYR A 56 -7.29 -13.38 -6.10
N GLY A 57 -7.08 -12.66 -5.01
CA GLY A 57 -5.87 -12.73 -4.20
C GLY A 57 -5.70 -14.09 -3.51
N LEU A 58 -6.77 -14.67 -2.96
CA LEU A 58 -6.69 -15.98 -2.28
C LEU A 58 -6.31 -17.10 -3.26
N PRO A 59 -7.00 -17.29 -4.41
CA PRO A 59 -6.58 -18.29 -5.39
C PRO A 59 -5.16 -18.09 -5.89
N LEU A 60 -4.74 -16.83 -6.15
CA LEU A 60 -3.39 -16.53 -6.62
C LEU A 60 -2.33 -16.97 -5.60
N HIS A 61 -2.52 -16.68 -4.31
CA HIS A 61 -1.59 -17.09 -3.27
C HIS A 61 -1.60 -18.60 -3.04
N LEU A 62 -2.75 -19.27 -3.11
CA LEU A 62 -2.83 -20.72 -3.05
C LEU A 62 -2.02 -21.36 -4.19
N LEU A 63 -2.25 -20.91 -5.43
CA LEU A 63 -1.51 -21.40 -6.60
C LEU A 63 -0.01 -21.12 -6.49
N PHE A 64 0.38 -19.92 -6.05
CA PHE A 64 1.78 -19.55 -5.86
C PHE A 64 2.48 -20.46 -4.85
N TRP A 65 1.93 -20.61 -3.64
CA TRP A 65 2.59 -21.35 -2.56
C TRP A 65 2.59 -22.86 -2.79
N PHE A 66 1.48 -23.44 -3.25
CA PHE A 66 1.40 -24.88 -3.56
C PHE A 66 2.10 -25.24 -4.87
N GLY A 67 2.27 -24.29 -5.79
CA GLY A 67 3.01 -24.51 -7.04
C GLY A 67 4.53 -24.41 -6.88
N LEU A 68 5.02 -23.61 -5.91
CA LEU A 68 6.45 -23.35 -5.74
C LEU A 68 7.10 -24.18 -4.63
N MET A 69 6.39 -24.47 -3.53
CA MET A 69 6.98 -25.13 -2.37
C MET A 69 7.00 -26.66 -2.54
N PRO A 70 8.05 -27.33 -2.05
CA PRO A 70 8.24 -28.76 -2.30
C PRO A 70 7.29 -29.66 -1.50
N THR A 71 6.61 -29.13 -0.47
CA THR A 71 5.65 -29.88 0.32
C THR A 71 4.45 -29.01 0.73
N PRO A 72 3.27 -29.62 0.96
CA PRO A 72 2.10 -28.91 1.48
C PRO A 72 2.37 -28.20 2.82
N ALA A 73 3.19 -28.79 3.70
CA ALA A 73 3.51 -28.19 5.00
C ALA A 73 4.27 -26.86 4.84
N ILE A 74 5.24 -26.79 3.93
CA ILE A 74 5.99 -25.56 3.65
C ILE A 74 5.08 -24.55 2.92
N ALA A 75 4.24 -24.99 2.00
CA ALA A 75 3.24 -24.13 1.34
C ALA A 75 2.29 -23.47 2.35
N CYS A 76 1.71 -24.24 3.26
CA CYS A 76 0.85 -23.74 4.33
C CYS A 76 1.59 -22.78 5.27
N SER A 77 2.86 -23.06 5.59
CA SER A 77 3.70 -22.16 6.40
C SER A 77 3.92 -20.82 5.70
N GLY A 78 4.18 -20.83 4.38
CA GLY A 78 4.32 -19.63 3.56
C GLY A 78 3.01 -18.82 3.47
N LEU A 79 1.88 -19.50 3.28
CA LEU A 79 0.55 -18.88 3.32
C LEU A 79 0.25 -18.23 4.67
N LEU A 80 0.52 -18.95 5.77
CA LEU A 80 0.34 -18.40 7.12
C LEU A 80 1.20 -17.15 7.33
N ALA A 81 2.49 -17.22 6.98
CA ALA A 81 3.39 -16.08 7.07
C ALA A 81 2.89 -14.89 6.22
N TYR A 82 2.39 -15.16 5.02
CA TYR A 82 1.80 -14.15 4.15
C TYR A 82 0.59 -13.46 4.81
N PHE A 83 -0.36 -14.20 5.38
CA PHE A 83 -1.53 -13.60 6.02
C PHE A 83 -1.19 -12.86 7.31
N VAL A 84 -0.22 -13.34 8.10
CA VAL A 84 0.28 -12.61 9.27
C VAL A 84 0.88 -11.27 8.85
N LEU A 85 1.67 -11.25 7.77
CA LEU A 85 2.23 -10.01 7.22
C LEU A 85 1.16 -9.08 6.64
N ALA A 86 0.14 -9.63 5.97
CA ALA A 86 -1.00 -8.84 5.47
C ALA A 86 -1.82 -8.23 6.61
N LEU A 87 -2.08 -8.96 7.69
CA LEU A 87 -2.73 -8.43 8.88
C LEU A 87 -1.87 -7.35 9.55
N HIS A 88 -0.56 -7.55 9.61
CA HIS A 88 0.37 -6.54 10.11
C HIS A 88 0.36 -5.27 9.22
N TYR A 89 0.23 -5.43 7.91
CA TYR A 89 0.04 -4.30 6.98
C TYR A 89 -1.20 -3.49 7.30
N GLU A 90 -2.35 -4.15 7.44
CA GLU A 90 -3.60 -3.48 7.81
C GLU A 90 -3.47 -2.76 9.15
N TRP A 91 -2.81 -3.40 10.12
CA TRP A 91 -2.58 -2.82 11.44
C TRP A 91 -1.72 -1.56 11.39
N VAL A 92 -0.57 -1.61 10.70
CA VAL A 92 0.32 -0.45 10.58
C VAL A 92 -0.33 0.67 9.77
N HIS A 93 -1.05 0.32 8.70
CA HIS A 93 -1.79 1.28 7.88
C HIS A 93 -2.87 1.98 8.70
N TYR A 94 -3.62 1.23 9.52
CA TYR A 94 -4.57 1.78 10.47
C TYR A 94 -3.91 2.71 11.50
N LEU A 95 -2.82 2.30 12.14
CA LEU A 95 -2.08 3.13 13.09
C LEU A 95 -1.59 4.45 12.46
N ALA A 96 -1.23 4.43 11.17
CA ALA A 96 -0.79 5.63 10.47
C ALA A 96 -1.90 6.67 10.30
N HIS A 97 -3.17 6.25 10.33
CA HIS A 97 -4.35 7.05 10.01
C HIS A 97 -5.31 7.25 11.18
N ILE A 98 -4.83 7.06 12.41
CA ILE A 98 -5.51 7.46 13.63
C ILE A 98 -4.65 8.43 14.45
N HIS A 99 -5.24 9.07 15.46
CA HIS A 99 -4.52 9.98 16.34
C HIS A 99 -3.55 9.27 17.31
N TYR A 100 -3.83 8.00 17.65
CA TYR A 100 -2.98 7.22 18.53
C TYR A 100 -1.68 6.81 17.83
N GLN A 101 -0.56 6.94 18.55
CA GLN A 101 0.74 6.44 18.11
C GLN A 101 1.35 5.58 19.23
N PRO A 102 1.66 4.30 18.97
CA PRO A 102 2.31 3.46 19.97
C PRO A 102 3.67 4.02 20.39
N ASP A 103 4.01 3.88 21.67
CA ASP A 103 5.36 4.18 22.17
C ASP A 103 6.36 3.05 21.88
N VAL A 104 6.47 2.73 20.60
CA VAL A 104 7.36 1.68 20.08
C VAL A 104 8.07 2.25 18.88
N ALA A 105 9.40 2.41 18.98
CA ALA A 105 10.22 3.07 17.95
C ALA A 105 10.05 2.47 16.53
N HIS A 106 9.79 1.16 16.46
CA HIS A 106 9.46 0.48 15.20
C HIS A 106 8.19 1.07 14.56
N TYR A 107 7.06 1.06 15.28
CA TYR A 107 5.79 1.60 14.77
C TYR A 107 5.85 3.10 14.53
N GLN A 108 6.52 3.86 15.39
CA GLN A 108 6.70 5.30 15.18
C GLN A 108 7.39 5.60 13.86
N ARG A 109 8.41 4.81 13.49
CA ARG A 109 9.13 4.95 12.22
C ARG A 109 8.23 4.63 11.03
N LEU A 110 7.48 3.53 11.09
CA LEU A 110 6.57 3.11 10.02
C LEU A 110 5.45 4.14 9.80
N VAL A 111 4.78 4.55 10.88
CA VAL A 111 3.74 5.59 10.84
C VAL A 111 4.28 6.90 10.27
N LYS A 112 5.47 7.34 10.70
CA LYS A 112 6.10 8.55 10.17
C LYS A 112 6.43 8.41 8.67
N SER A 113 6.94 7.26 8.24
CA SER A 113 7.24 6.98 6.84
C SER A 113 5.97 7.05 5.99
N HIS A 114 4.92 6.34 6.38
CA HIS A 114 3.65 6.31 5.65
C HIS A 114 2.95 7.68 5.62
N ARG A 115 3.02 8.45 6.70
CA ARG A 115 2.51 9.83 6.70
C ARG A 115 3.28 10.74 5.74
N ARG A 116 4.59 10.54 5.55
CA ARG A 116 5.34 11.28 4.52
C ARG A 116 4.82 10.95 3.12
N HIS A 117 4.50 9.68 2.86
CA HIS A 117 3.89 9.28 1.59
C HIS A 117 2.57 10.03 1.32
N HIS A 118 1.69 10.15 2.33
CA HIS A 118 0.39 10.82 2.17
C HIS A 118 0.46 12.35 2.15
N PHE A 119 1.31 12.95 2.99
CA PHE A 119 1.27 14.39 3.27
C PHE A 119 2.45 15.16 2.71
N LYS A 120 3.53 14.47 2.33
CA LYS A 120 4.73 15.09 1.78
C LYS A 120 4.89 14.80 0.30
N ASN A 121 5.05 13.54 -0.10
CA ASN A 121 5.24 13.20 -1.50
C ASN A 121 4.87 11.74 -1.75
N GLU A 122 3.88 11.53 -2.62
CA GLU A 122 3.32 10.24 -3.01
C GLU A 122 4.28 9.38 -3.85
N HIS A 123 5.39 9.94 -4.33
CA HIS A 123 6.37 9.24 -5.14
C HIS A 123 7.46 8.53 -4.31
N TYR A 124 7.38 8.61 -2.98
CA TYR A 124 8.36 8.09 -2.04
C TYR A 124 7.68 7.43 -0.84
N TRP A 125 8.47 6.67 -0.06
CA TRP A 125 8.06 6.00 1.19
C TRP A 125 6.86 5.05 1.00
N TYR A 126 6.91 4.18 -0.01
CA TYR A 126 5.84 3.23 -0.31
C TYR A 126 5.74 2.09 0.71
N GLY A 127 6.81 1.77 1.43
CA GLY A 127 6.80 0.77 2.48
C GLY A 127 5.94 1.21 3.67
N VAL A 128 4.86 0.49 3.91
CA VAL A 128 3.99 0.59 5.08
C VAL A 128 4.55 -0.23 6.24
N THR A 129 4.92 -1.50 6.02
CA THR A 129 5.43 -2.40 7.08
C THR A 129 6.92 -2.69 7.01
N MET A 130 7.51 -2.68 5.81
CA MET A 130 8.92 -2.99 5.62
C MET A 130 9.60 -1.97 4.70
N LEU A 131 10.26 -1.00 5.33
CA LEU A 131 10.99 0.08 4.64
C LEU A 131 12.18 -0.38 3.80
N SER A 132 12.61 -1.65 3.94
CA SER A 132 13.70 -2.21 3.15
C SER A 132 13.38 -2.24 1.65
N GLY A 133 12.10 -2.36 1.27
CA GLY A 133 11.68 -2.28 -0.14
C GLY A 133 12.05 -0.92 -0.73
N ASP A 134 11.67 0.16 -0.04
CA ASP A 134 12.02 1.51 -0.48
C ASP A 134 13.53 1.76 -0.51
N ARG A 135 14.28 1.27 0.48
CA ARG A 135 15.75 1.44 0.51
C ARG A 135 16.43 0.79 -0.67
N VAL A 136 16.06 -0.45 -0.97
CA VAL A 136 16.66 -1.19 -2.09
C VAL A 136 16.27 -0.56 -3.43
N LEU A 137 15.05 -0.04 -3.53
CA LEU A 137 14.52 0.55 -4.77
C LEU A 137 14.71 2.07 -4.87
N GLY A 138 15.46 2.69 -3.96
CA GLY A 138 15.80 4.11 -4.00
C GLY A 138 14.63 5.07 -3.77
N THR A 139 13.59 4.64 -3.04
CA THR A 139 12.37 5.42 -2.77
C THR A 139 12.21 5.83 -1.29
N GLN A 140 13.28 5.73 -0.49
CA GLN A 140 13.35 6.27 0.88
C GLN A 140 14.45 7.35 1.00
N PRO A 141 14.29 8.52 0.36
CA PRO A 141 15.19 9.64 0.58
C PRO A 141 14.99 10.25 1.98
N GLU A 142 15.96 11.07 2.38
CA GLU A 142 15.78 11.97 3.52
C GLU A 142 14.65 12.97 3.24
N ALA A 143 13.88 13.30 4.28
CA ALA A 143 12.66 14.05 4.09
C ALA A 143 12.95 15.48 3.62
N ASP A 144 13.94 16.15 4.17
CA ASP A 144 14.35 17.50 3.77
C ASP A 144 14.78 17.61 2.31
N ALA A 145 15.35 16.56 1.74
CA ALA A 145 15.78 16.50 0.34
C ALA A 145 14.64 16.41 -0.69
N VAL A 146 13.39 16.16 -0.24
CA VAL A 146 12.23 16.01 -1.11
C VAL A 146 11.28 17.19 -0.97
N PRO A 147 10.89 17.86 -2.07
CA PRO A 147 9.85 18.89 -2.02
C PRO A 147 8.48 18.28 -1.73
N THR A 148 7.62 19.06 -1.07
CA THR A 148 6.21 18.68 -0.91
C THR A 148 5.53 18.66 -2.29
N SER A 149 4.89 17.55 -2.62
CA SER A 149 4.14 17.37 -3.85
C SER A 149 2.76 18.01 -3.75
N ASP A 150 2.37 18.73 -4.80
CA ASP A 150 1.02 19.32 -4.92
C ASP A 150 -0.06 18.24 -5.07
N THR A 151 0.32 17.03 -5.49
CA THR A 151 -0.60 15.92 -5.78
C THR A 151 -0.61 14.83 -4.73
N ALA A 152 0.08 15.01 -3.59
CA ALA A 152 0.13 14.02 -2.51
C ALA A 152 -1.27 13.58 -2.01
N ARG A 153 -2.24 14.50 -2.07
CA ARG A 153 -3.67 14.26 -1.74
C ARG A 153 -4.60 14.26 -2.96
N SER A 154 -4.06 14.38 -4.17
CA SER A 154 -4.81 14.42 -5.43
C SER A 154 -4.01 13.75 -6.55
N LEU A 155 -3.83 12.43 -6.45
CA LEU A 155 -2.90 11.64 -7.29
C LEU A 155 -3.11 11.72 -8.82
N LEU A 156 -4.21 12.30 -9.30
CA LEU A 156 -4.47 12.54 -10.74
C LEU A 156 -4.22 13.98 -11.18
N GLY A 157 -3.87 14.89 -10.26
CA GLY A 157 -3.88 16.34 -10.49
C GLY A 157 -5.28 16.94 -10.34
N GLY A 158 -5.34 18.17 -9.85
CA GLY A 158 -6.58 18.92 -9.60
C GLY A 158 -7.07 18.90 -8.15
N GLU A 159 -8.13 19.65 -7.86
CA GLU A 159 -8.81 19.66 -6.56
C GLU A 159 -9.34 18.25 -6.22
N PRO A 160 -9.18 17.78 -4.96
CA PRO A 160 -9.79 16.53 -4.51
C PRO A 160 -11.31 16.61 -4.72
N ARG A 161 -11.87 15.71 -5.55
CA ARG A 161 -13.34 15.65 -5.67
C ARG A 161 -13.91 15.07 -4.39
N PRO A 162 -14.89 15.75 -3.74
CA PRO A 162 -15.63 15.12 -2.65
C PRO A 162 -16.30 13.85 -3.18
N ALA A 163 -16.19 12.77 -2.40
CA ALA A 163 -16.77 11.47 -2.70
C ALA A 163 -18.29 11.49 -2.65
#